data_AF-J4TBA7-F1
#
_entry.id   AF-J4TBA7-F1
#
_cell.length_a   1.000
_cell.length_b   1.000
_cell.length_c   1.000
_cell.angle_alpha   90.00
_cell.angle_beta   90.00
_cell.angle_gamma   90.00
#
_symmetry.space_group_name_H-M   'P 1'
#
loop_
_entity.id
_entity.type
_entity.pdbx_description
1 polymer ?
#
loop_
_entity_poly.entity_id
_entity_poly.type
_entity_poly.pdbx_seq_one_letter_code
_entity_poly.pdbx_strand_id
1 'polypeptide(L)'
;MMKKRRIQIVIVVMSVICIYIMNQIAFFKDREFERAVRDTLIAYRVSMVDRREKALDGIIWKKDLERVQFVSINFREYKVKNIVDIKYFKNTKTVWFSYISAYDGDKSIYEDEHALDNIYIIKKLRYLENLHLYHLEINEDIEDMFPNVNVSIE
;
A
#
# COMPACT_ATOMS: atom_id res chain seq x y z
N MET A 1 -45.65 21.41 -3.64
CA MET A 1 -44.39 21.64 -4.39
C MET A 1 -43.16 21.80 -3.49
N MET A 2 -43.21 22.63 -2.43
CA MET A 2 -42.08 22.84 -1.50
C MET A 2 -41.60 21.57 -0.78
N LYS A 3 -42.50 20.65 -0.38
CA LYS A 3 -42.14 19.39 0.28
C LYS A 3 -41.27 18.48 -0.61
N LYS A 4 -41.60 18.37 -1.91
CA LYS A 4 -40.81 17.62 -2.91
C LYS A 4 -39.43 18.25 -3.13
N ARG A 5 -39.34 19.59 -3.23
CA ARG A 5 -38.07 20.32 -3.35
C ARG A 5 -37.17 20.16 -2.11
N ARG A 6 -37.74 20.20 -0.90
CA ARG A 6 -37.00 19.94 0.35
C ARG A 6 -36.42 18.53 0.40
N ILE A 7 -37.21 17.53 0.02
CA ILE A 7 -36.74 16.13 -0.06
C ILE A 7 -35.62 16.00 -1.09
N GLN A 8 -35.74 16.61 -2.27
CA GLN A 8 -34.68 16.62 -3.29
C GLN A 8 -33.39 17.26 -2.76
N ILE A 9 -33.47 18.39 -2.07
CA ILE A 9 -32.30 19.05 -1.45
C ILE A 9 -31.64 18.12 -0.43
N VAL A 10 -32.43 17.48 0.44
CA VAL A 10 -31.90 16.53 1.44
C VAL A 10 -31.19 15.35 0.75
N ILE A 11 -31.78 14.79 -0.31
CA ILE A 11 -31.15 13.70 -1.07
C ILE A 11 -29.81 14.15 -1.65
N VAL A 12 -29.77 15.31 -2.30
CA VAL A 12 -28.52 15.83 -2.89
C VAL A 12 -27.45 16.04 -1.82
N VAL A 13 -27.82 16.66 -0.68
CA VAL A 13 -26.88 16.88 0.44
C VAL A 13 -26.36 15.54 0.98
N MET A 14 -27.24 14.56 1.20
CA MET A 14 -26.84 13.23 1.67
C MET A 14 -25.93 12.51 0.66
N SER A 15 -26.22 12.59 -0.63
CA SER A 15 -25.36 12.03 -1.68
C SER A 15 -23.97 12.64 -1.67
N VAL A 16 -23.87 13.97 -1.52
CA VAL A 16 -22.57 14.67 -1.42
C VAL A 16 -21.79 14.22 -0.19
N ILE A 17 -22.45 14.07 0.96
CA ILE A 17 -21.83 13.57 2.20
C ILE A 17 -21.33 12.13 2.02
N CYS A 18 -22.14 11.24 1.44
CA CYS A 18 -21.75 9.86 1.17
C CYS A 18 -20.54 9.79 0.24
N ILE A 19 -20.53 10.57 -0.85
CA ILE A 19 -19.38 10.63 -1.77
C ILE A 19 -18.14 11.14 -1.05
N TYR A 20 -18.27 12.17 -0.21
CA TYR A 20 -17.16 12.69 0.58
C TYR A 20 -16.57 11.61 1.51
N ILE A 21 -17.42 10.88 2.24
CA ILE A 21 -17.00 9.80 3.15
C ILE A 21 -16.35 8.66 2.36
N MET A 22 -16.96 8.21 1.27
CA MET A 22 -16.41 7.14 0.42
C MET A 22 -15.04 7.52 -0.13
N ASN A 23 -14.82 8.80 -0.46
CA ASN A 23 -13.50 9.26 -0.93
C ASN A 23 -12.42 9.21 0.16
N GLN A 24 -12.77 9.13 1.44
CA GLN A 24 -11.80 8.95 2.54
C GLN A 24 -11.40 7.49 2.77
N ILE A 25 -12.11 6.53 2.16
CA ILE A 25 -11.85 5.09 2.32
C ILE A 25 -10.74 4.66 1.36
N ALA A 26 -9.80 3.86 1.86
CA ALA A 26 -8.78 3.21 1.03
C ALA A 26 -9.36 1.94 0.42
N PHE A 27 -9.57 1.95 -0.90
CA PHE A 27 -9.95 0.75 -1.66
C PHE A 27 -8.72 0.17 -2.31
N PHE A 28 -8.39 -1.07 -1.95
CA PHE A 28 -7.28 -1.84 -2.51
C PHE A 28 -7.76 -2.63 -3.73
N LYS A 29 -7.03 -2.52 -4.84
CA LYS A 29 -7.25 -3.30 -6.05
C LYS A 29 -6.78 -4.73 -5.89
N ASP A 30 -5.72 -4.92 -5.11
CA ASP A 30 -5.20 -6.23 -4.75
C ASP A 30 -5.64 -6.62 -3.35
N ARG A 31 -6.39 -7.72 -3.24
CA ARG A 31 -6.85 -8.27 -1.97
C ARG A 31 -5.70 -8.80 -1.12
N GLU A 32 -4.62 -9.26 -1.74
CA GLU A 32 -3.45 -9.73 -1.02
C GLU A 32 -2.65 -8.58 -0.42
N PHE A 33 -2.60 -7.43 -1.11
CA PHE A 33 -2.05 -6.22 -0.53
C PHE A 33 -2.93 -5.70 0.61
N GLU A 34 -4.26 -5.72 0.43
CA GLU A 34 -5.19 -5.38 1.53
C GLU A 34 -4.96 -6.29 2.75
N ARG A 35 -4.83 -7.61 2.54
CA ARG A 35 -4.55 -8.59 3.59
C ARG A 35 -3.24 -8.28 4.30
N ALA A 36 -2.17 -8.00 3.56
CA ALA A 36 -0.88 -7.61 4.14
C ALA A 36 -1.02 -6.39 5.07
N VAL A 37 -1.72 -5.35 4.61
CA VAL A 37 -1.96 -4.14 5.43
C VAL A 37 -2.80 -4.47 6.65
N ARG A 38 -3.87 -5.26 6.52
CA ARG A 38 -4.74 -5.60 7.65
C ARG A 38 -4.02 -6.41 8.73
N ASP A 39 -3.15 -7.33 8.32
CA ASP A 39 -2.45 -8.21 9.24
C ASP A 39 -1.29 -7.51 9.96
N THR A 40 -0.70 -6.48 9.35
CA THR A 40 0.59 -5.92 9.79
C THR A 40 0.58 -4.43 10.13
N LEU A 41 -0.52 -3.71 9.88
CA LEU A 41 -0.61 -2.29 10.23
C LEU A 41 -0.64 -2.10 11.76
N ILE A 42 0.48 -1.63 12.30
CA ILE A 42 0.68 -1.33 13.72
C ILE A 42 1.24 0.09 13.84
N ALA A 43 0.44 0.97 14.44
CA ALA A 43 0.77 2.38 14.62
C ALA A 43 1.19 3.07 13.31
N TYR A 44 2.48 3.29 13.12
CA TYR A 44 3.06 4.03 11.98
C TYR A 44 3.81 3.12 11.00
N ARG A 45 3.58 1.80 11.05
CA ARG A 45 4.29 0.80 10.22
C ARG A 45 3.35 -0.25 9.67
N VAL A 46 3.64 -0.69 8.44
CA VAL A 46 3.25 -1.98 7.88
C VAL A 46 4.53 -2.81 7.85
N SER A 47 4.57 -3.91 8.58
CA SER A 47 5.80 -4.66 8.88
C SER A 47 5.69 -6.11 8.44
N MET A 48 6.68 -6.66 7.74
CA MET A 48 6.71 -8.09 7.45
C MET A 48 7.03 -8.95 8.69
N VAL A 49 7.53 -8.34 9.77
CA VAL A 49 7.96 -9.03 11.00
C VAL A 49 6.87 -8.94 12.07
N ASP A 50 6.32 -7.74 12.27
CA ASP A 50 5.35 -7.47 13.33
C ASP A 50 3.93 -7.65 12.80
N ARG A 51 3.20 -8.59 13.41
CA ARG A 51 1.81 -8.87 13.06
C ARG A 51 0.88 -8.52 14.20
N ARG A 52 -0.31 -8.09 13.84
CA ARG A 52 -1.40 -7.90 14.80
C ARG A 52 -1.85 -9.29 15.28
N GLU A 53 -2.20 -9.41 16.56
CA GLU A 53 -2.83 -10.62 17.10
C GLU A 53 -4.14 -10.95 16.36
N LYS A 54 -4.83 -9.90 15.87
CA LYS A 54 -6.02 -10.01 15.02
C LYS A 54 -5.92 -9.02 13.88
N ALA A 55 -6.24 -9.48 12.67
CA ALA A 55 -6.31 -8.63 11.49
C ALA A 55 -7.19 -7.38 11.72
N LEU A 56 -6.86 -6.28 11.07
CA LEU A 56 -7.67 -5.07 11.13
C LEU A 56 -9.02 -5.33 10.46
N ASP A 57 -10.08 -5.15 11.22
CA ASP A 57 -11.46 -5.33 10.76
C ASP A 57 -12.06 -3.98 10.33
N GLY A 58 -13.07 -4.04 9.45
CA GLY A 58 -13.80 -2.87 8.99
C GLY A 58 -13.06 -1.99 7.97
N ILE A 59 -13.41 -0.71 7.95
CA ILE A 59 -12.96 0.27 6.95
C ILE A 59 -11.52 0.70 7.24
N ILE A 60 -10.67 0.63 6.20
CA ILE A 60 -9.34 1.27 6.21
C ILE A 60 -9.50 2.71 5.73
N TRP A 61 -9.20 3.68 6.58
CA TRP A 61 -9.23 5.09 6.19
C TRP A 61 -7.90 5.52 5.58
N LYS A 62 -7.94 6.31 4.51
CA LYS A 62 -6.73 6.88 3.88
C LYS A 62 -5.86 7.62 4.88
N LYS A 63 -6.47 8.38 5.82
CA LYS A 63 -5.75 9.13 6.86
C LYS A 63 -4.87 8.24 7.76
N ASP A 64 -5.26 6.97 7.95
CA ASP A 64 -4.51 6.05 8.81
C ASP A 64 -3.28 5.54 8.05
N LEU A 65 -3.43 5.26 6.75
CA LEU A 65 -2.32 4.90 5.86
C LEU A 65 -1.37 6.08 5.62
N GLU A 66 -1.89 7.31 5.55
CA GLU A 66 -1.07 8.51 5.41
C GLU A 66 -0.10 8.71 6.58
N ARG A 67 -0.37 8.16 7.76
CA ARG A 67 0.52 8.28 8.94
C ARG A 67 1.66 7.27 8.94
N VAL A 68 1.60 6.26 8.07
CA VAL A 68 2.62 5.21 7.99
C VAL A 68 3.91 5.81 7.43
N GLN A 69 5.02 5.48 8.09
CA GLN A 69 6.37 5.94 7.71
C GLN A 69 7.22 4.80 7.16
N PHE A 70 6.85 3.55 7.43
CA PHE A 70 7.58 2.36 7.01
C PHE A 70 6.60 1.34 6.44
N VAL A 71 6.82 0.92 5.20
CA VAL A 71 6.02 -0.11 4.54
C VAL A 71 6.93 -1.25 4.15
N SER A 72 6.71 -2.41 4.74
CA SER A 72 7.39 -3.64 4.38
C SER A 72 6.40 -4.74 4.03
N ILE A 73 6.60 -5.39 2.89
CA ILE A 73 5.75 -6.45 2.36
C ILE A 73 6.61 -7.64 1.97
N ASN A 74 6.22 -8.82 2.45
CA ASN A 74 6.78 -10.09 2.00
C ASN A 74 5.85 -10.72 0.94
N PHE A 75 6.31 -10.73 -0.31
CA PHE A 75 5.59 -11.24 -1.47
C PHE A 75 5.48 -12.77 -1.43
N ARG A 76 6.36 -13.48 -0.72
CA ARG A 76 6.25 -14.93 -0.53
C ARG A 76 5.02 -15.29 0.29
N GLU A 77 4.77 -14.52 1.33
CA GLU A 77 3.67 -14.74 2.25
C GLU A 77 2.35 -14.24 1.68
N TYR A 78 2.32 -12.98 1.27
CA TYR A 78 1.08 -12.34 0.87
C TYR A 78 0.75 -12.59 -0.59
N LYS A 79 1.73 -12.87 -1.46
CA LYS A 79 1.54 -13.07 -2.90
C LYS A 79 0.90 -11.85 -3.57
N VAL A 80 1.35 -10.66 -3.16
CA VAL A 80 0.94 -9.38 -3.74
C VAL A 80 1.33 -9.36 -5.22
N LYS A 81 0.38 -8.97 -6.07
CA LYS A 81 0.52 -8.84 -7.52
C LYS A 81 0.35 -7.39 -7.99
N ASN A 82 -0.22 -6.52 -7.16
CA ASN A 82 -0.40 -5.11 -7.52
C ASN A 82 -0.24 -4.18 -6.32
N ILE A 83 0.80 -3.35 -6.38
CA ILE A 83 1.16 -2.39 -5.34
C ILE A 83 0.57 -0.98 -5.56
N VAL A 84 -0.27 -0.74 -6.57
CA VAL A 84 -0.75 0.60 -6.98
C VAL A 84 -1.36 1.42 -5.83
N ASP A 85 -1.90 0.76 -4.82
CA ASP A 85 -2.53 1.39 -3.66
C ASP A 85 -1.53 1.84 -2.58
N ILE A 86 -0.23 1.62 -2.81
CA ILE A 86 0.84 2.25 -2.02
C ILE A 86 0.74 3.78 -2.08
N LYS A 87 0.07 4.34 -3.11
CA LYS A 87 -0.26 5.77 -3.22
C LYS A 87 -1.01 6.34 -2.01
N TYR A 88 -1.65 5.51 -1.18
CA TYR A 88 -2.32 5.98 0.05
C TYR A 88 -1.32 6.28 1.18
N PHE A 89 -0.10 5.78 1.12
CA PHE A 89 0.92 5.86 2.17
C PHE A 89 1.82 7.09 2.02
N LYS A 90 1.21 8.28 1.89
CA LYS A 90 1.89 9.51 1.42
C LYS A 90 3.13 9.93 2.24
N ASN A 91 3.19 9.58 3.52
CA ASN A 91 4.28 9.96 4.42
C ASN A 91 5.33 8.85 4.64
N THR A 92 5.28 7.78 3.85
CA THR A 92 6.28 6.71 3.90
C THR A 92 7.67 7.24 3.54
N LYS A 93 8.62 6.90 4.40
CA LYS A 93 10.06 7.18 4.26
C LYS A 93 10.82 5.98 3.74
N THR A 94 10.40 4.78 4.14
CA THR A 94 11.07 3.54 3.74
C THR A 94 10.05 2.57 3.18
N VAL A 95 10.34 2.08 1.97
CA VAL A 95 9.63 0.96 1.36
C VAL A 95 10.59 -0.22 1.31
N TRP A 96 10.15 -1.37 1.80
CA TRP A 96 10.90 -2.62 1.74
C TRP A 96 10.02 -3.72 1.18
N PHE A 97 10.23 -4.05 -0.09
CA PHE A 97 9.59 -5.18 -0.74
C PHE A 97 10.56 -6.34 -0.81
N SER A 98 10.09 -7.52 -0.42
CA SER A 98 10.94 -8.70 -0.34
C SER A 98 10.20 -9.96 -0.69
N TYR A 99 10.93 -10.98 -1.10
CA TYR A 99 10.44 -12.34 -1.24
C TYR A 99 11.30 -13.27 -0.38
N ILE A 100 11.14 -13.17 0.94
CA ILE A 100 11.99 -13.87 1.91
C ILE A 100 11.26 -15.10 2.45
N SER A 101 11.98 -16.21 2.52
CA SER A 101 11.51 -17.44 3.16
C SER A 101 11.89 -17.46 4.65
N ALA A 102 11.18 -18.29 5.43
CA ALA A 102 11.56 -18.54 6.83
C ALA A 102 12.81 -19.44 6.98
N TYR A 103 13.30 -20.03 5.88
CA TYR A 103 14.48 -20.87 5.85
C TYR A 103 15.69 -20.06 5.35
N ASP A 104 16.71 -19.98 6.20
CA ASP A 104 17.99 -19.36 5.86
C ASP A 104 18.62 -20.06 4.64
N GLY A 105 19.03 -19.26 3.66
CA GLY A 105 19.69 -19.74 2.44
C GLY A 105 18.75 -20.05 1.27
N ASP A 106 17.44 -19.84 1.41
CA ASP A 106 16.52 -19.84 0.27
C ASP A 106 16.80 -18.64 -0.63
N LYS A 107 17.16 -18.92 -1.89
CA LYS A 107 17.50 -17.93 -2.94
C LYS A 107 16.47 -17.90 -4.07
N SER A 108 15.28 -18.45 -3.83
CA SER A 108 14.21 -18.40 -4.81
C SER A 108 13.75 -16.96 -5.01
N ILE A 109 13.46 -16.62 -6.26
CA ILE A 109 13.03 -15.29 -6.68
C ILE A 109 11.52 -15.32 -6.92
N TYR A 110 10.84 -14.21 -6.68
CA TYR A 110 9.44 -14.08 -7.08
C TYR A 110 9.35 -13.82 -8.59
N GLU A 111 8.99 -14.86 -9.35
CA GLU A 111 8.88 -14.85 -10.82
C GLU A 111 7.57 -14.23 -11.35
N ASP A 112 6.76 -13.58 -10.51
CA ASP A 112 5.59 -12.83 -11.03
C ASP A 112 6.07 -11.48 -11.55
N GLU A 113 6.51 -11.49 -12.82
CA GLU A 113 7.10 -10.35 -13.56
C GLU A 113 6.28 -9.05 -13.44
N HIS A 114 4.97 -9.15 -13.17
CA HIS A 114 4.04 -8.02 -13.17
C HIS A 114 3.84 -7.37 -11.80
N ALA A 115 4.37 -7.96 -10.73
CA ALA A 115 4.11 -7.48 -9.38
C ALA A 115 4.68 -6.06 -9.13
N LEU A 116 5.77 -5.73 -9.84
CA LEU A 116 6.46 -4.45 -9.77
C LEU A 116 6.25 -3.54 -11.00
N ASP A 117 5.39 -3.90 -11.96
CA ASP A 117 5.06 -3.06 -13.14
C ASP A 117 4.65 -1.61 -12.78
N ASN A 118 4.16 -1.43 -11.55
CA ASN A 118 3.69 -0.14 -11.05
C ASN A 118 4.65 0.49 -10.03
N ILE A 119 5.91 0.07 -9.99
CA ILE A 119 6.91 0.57 -9.03
C ILE A 119 7.13 2.06 -9.15
N TYR A 120 6.99 2.64 -10.35
CA TYR A 120 7.03 4.10 -10.56
C TYR A 120 6.04 4.90 -9.69
N ILE A 121 4.97 4.27 -9.18
CA ILE A 121 4.00 4.93 -8.28
C ILE A 121 4.64 5.32 -6.95
N ILE A 122 5.68 4.59 -6.52
CA ILE A 122 6.45 4.89 -5.31
C ILE A 122 7.10 6.28 -5.40
N LYS A 123 7.37 6.81 -6.62
CA LYS A 123 7.87 8.18 -6.81
C LYS A 123 6.91 9.26 -6.29
N LYS A 124 5.62 8.93 -6.12
CA LYS A 124 4.61 9.85 -5.59
C LYS A 124 4.66 9.96 -4.06
N LEU A 125 5.46 9.13 -3.39
CA LEU A 125 5.66 9.19 -1.95
C LEU A 125 6.61 10.36 -1.65
N ARG A 126 6.05 11.42 -1.05
CA ARG A 126 6.73 12.72 -0.91
C ARG A 126 8.01 12.65 -0.08
N TYR A 127 8.08 11.72 0.86
CA TYR A 127 9.15 11.64 1.86
C TYR A 127 9.99 10.37 1.73
N LEU A 128 9.93 9.69 0.58
CA LEU A 128 10.68 8.48 0.35
C LEU A 128 12.18 8.77 0.39
N GLU A 129 12.87 8.09 1.30
CA GLU A 129 14.30 8.18 1.54
C GLU A 129 14.99 6.85 1.18
N ASN A 130 14.32 5.71 1.40
CA ASN A 130 14.91 4.39 1.17
C ASN A 130 13.93 3.45 0.43
N LEU A 131 14.44 2.76 -0.58
CA LEU A 131 13.73 1.72 -1.34
C LEU A 131 14.58 0.44 -1.35
N HIS A 132 14.09 -0.58 -0.67
CA HIS A 132 14.75 -1.89 -0.61
C HIS A 132 13.91 -2.91 -1.39
N LEU A 133 14.53 -3.59 -2.35
CA LEU A 133 13.95 -4.65 -3.16
C LEU A 133 14.82 -5.91 -2.97
N TYR A 134 14.22 -7.03 -2.54
CA TYR A 134 14.97 -8.21 -2.12
C TYR A 134 14.37 -9.51 -2.68
N HIS A 135 15.13 -10.30 -3.44
CA HIS A 135 14.68 -11.49 -4.19
C HIS A 135 13.45 -11.25 -5.07
N LEU A 136 13.37 -10.08 -5.70
CA LEU A 136 12.31 -9.72 -6.63
C LEU A 136 12.88 -9.58 -8.03
N GLU A 137 12.17 -10.10 -9.02
CA GLU A 137 12.52 -9.87 -10.42
C GLU A 137 12.28 -8.40 -10.78
N ILE A 138 13.30 -7.77 -11.35
CA ILE A 138 13.31 -6.34 -11.66
C ILE A 138 13.61 -6.17 -13.16
N ASN A 139 12.60 -5.67 -13.88
CA ASN A 139 12.65 -5.49 -15.33
C ASN A 139 12.96 -4.05 -15.76
N GLU A 140 13.16 -3.14 -14.79
CA GLU A 140 13.40 -1.71 -15.01
C GLU A 140 14.66 -1.25 -14.29
N ASP A 141 15.32 -0.20 -14.80
CA ASP A 141 16.44 0.43 -14.09
C ASP A 141 15.92 1.27 -12.91
N ILE A 142 15.82 0.61 -11.75
CA ILE A 142 15.25 1.22 -10.54
C ILE A 142 16.14 2.36 -10.03
N GLU A 143 17.46 2.26 -10.12
CA GLU A 143 18.35 3.31 -9.63
C GLU A 143 18.13 4.62 -10.40
N ASP A 144 18.07 4.54 -11.74
CA ASP A 144 17.76 5.68 -12.61
C ASP A 144 16.36 6.25 -12.36
N MET A 145 15.41 5.41 -11.95
CA MET A 145 14.06 5.84 -11.63
C MET A 145 13.97 6.65 -10.34
N PHE A 146 14.90 6.47 -9.40
CA PHE A 146 14.85 7.05 -8.06
C PHE A 146 16.19 7.74 -7.66
N PRO A 147 16.65 8.76 -8.39
CA PRO A 147 18.01 9.31 -8.26
C PRO A 147 18.31 10.01 -6.92
N ASN A 148 17.29 10.30 -6.10
CA ASN A 148 17.44 10.93 -4.78
C ASN A 148 17.00 10.01 -3.63
N VAL A 149 16.84 8.72 -3.90
CA VAL A 149 16.43 7.70 -2.93
C VAL A 149 17.59 6.73 -2.77
N ASN A 150 17.83 6.29 -1.54
CA ASN A 150 18.75 5.19 -1.30
C ASN A 150 18.10 3.89 -1.77
N VAL A 151 18.49 3.42 -2.96
CA VAL A 151 18.01 2.19 -3.57
C VAL A 151 18.96 1.05 -3.21
N SER A 152 18.40 -0.07 -2.75
CA SER A 152 19.12 -1.30 -2.45
C SER A 152 18.40 -2.46 -3.11
N ILE A 153 19.11 -3.20 -3.95
CA ILE A 153 18.59 -4.34 -4.70
C ILE A 153 19.49 -5.55 -4.40
N GLU A 154 18.90 -6.67 -4.00
CA GLU A 154 19.60 -7.95 -3.80
C GLU A 154 18.74 -9.12 -4.29
#